data_AF-A0A0A5G6I4-F1
#
_entry.id   AF-A0A0A5G6I4-F1
#
_cell.length_a   1.000
_cell.length_b   1.000
_cell.length_c   1.000
_cell.angle_alpha   90.00
_cell.angle_beta   90.00
_cell.angle_gamma   90.00
#
_symmetry.space_group_name_H-M   'P 1'
#
loop_
_entity.id
_entity.type
_entity.pdbx_description
1 polymer ?
#
loop_
_entity_poly.entity_id
_entity_poly.type
_entity_poly.pdbx_seq_one_letter_code
_entity_poly.pdbx_strand_id
1 'polypeptide(L)'
;MKKTSVVLMSFVMMLSLLSPIGKVQAATTWKELESRINVSLDKEFKVNFNVAMDPETINEDTVYVMNYRSLQKHPVETELSEDGKTLTVSPKENYTLGETYTLHIKQSIKSMRDKEMEESIKLSFQTSRDFQIANMNALEDYNLGESYDTLNEAKSHVAKDGTQVILENGEVVWMPEGIVRTRWFTNIYEDENRTSAITYVNGSAEMQYLDTVDDGIMIKIADQIGYVAPSDVQLVPNKFIDGQSYYENEDGKLVHHIYRNGGYVQYTYGSAPDTMDEGEKVYSWDGETFEGKEYPLFNQLSLRTKTHYTAEELDQFMKHFSPDSPLIGLGDVFIEAQEKYNVNGLYLLSHAIHESFWGKSKIARDKNNLFGINASDDNPYGNADEFKSLESNIMYVAEFVSEKYLTPGNFRYNGDFLGNKSEGMNVKYASDPYWGQKIAGWMYKADQYLGSKDRRLLDPDYDPENTEEDNTTEESTDESTSN
;
A
#
# COMPACT_ATOMS: atom_id res chain seq x y z
N MET A 1 9.71 17.12 15.55
CA MET A 1 8.45 16.71 16.20
C MET A 1 7.36 17.69 15.82
N LYS A 2 6.70 17.46 14.68
CA LYS A 2 5.57 18.27 14.23
C LYS A 2 4.32 17.41 14.33
N LYS A 3 3.33 17.99 15.00
CA LYS A 3 2.04 17.41 15.35
C LYS A 3 1.25 17.12 14.08
N THR A 4 0.95 15.86 13.82
CA THR A 4 -0.13 15.44 12.91
C THR A 4 -1.43 15.96 13.52
N SER A 5 -2.02 16.98 12.91
CA SER A 5 -3.36 17.43 13.28
C SER A 5 -4.33 16.47 12.63
N VAL A 6 -4.76 15.47 13.39
CA VAL A 6 -6.04 14.81 13.13
C VAL A 6 -7.10 15.90 13.33
N VAL A 7 -7.75 16.33 12.26
CA VAL A 7 -8.94 17.17 12.35
C VAL A 7 -10.05 16.28 12.90
N LEU A 8 -10.09 16.19 14.24
CA LEU A 8 -11.18 15.58 14.97
C LEU A 8 -12.24 16.67 15.15
N MET A 9 -13.24 16.67 14.28
CA MET A 9 -14.32 17.64 14.33
C MET A 9 -15.28 17.23 15.46
N SER A 10 -15.03 17.82 16.63
CA SER A 10 -15.87 17.73 17.82
C SER A 10 -17.24 18.36 17.55
N PHE A 11 -18.31 17.59 17.75
CA PHE A 11 -19.67 18.13 17.79
C PHE A 11 -19.88 18.86 19.13
N VAL A 12 -19.87 20.19 19.09
CA VAL A 12 -20.28 21.05 20.21
C VAL A 12 -21.77 21.33 20.06
N MET A 13 -22.61 20.70 20.88
CA MET A 13 -24.02 21.08 20.99
C MET A 13 -24.16 22.23 22.00
N MET A 14 -24.66 23.36 21.48
CA MET A 14 -24.87 24.64 22.14
C MET A 14 -25.89 24.54 23.28
N LEU A 15 -25.43 24.62 24.54
CA LEU A 15 -26.31 24.77 25.71
C LEU A 15 -26.69 26.26 25.86
N SER A 16 -27.99 26.57 25.76
CA SER A 16 -28.53 27.79 26.35
C SER A 16 -29.71 27.44 27.25
N LEU A 17 -29.54 27.70 28.55
CA LEU A 17 -30.49 28.38 29.45
C LEU A 17 -29.98 28.27 30.89
N LEU A 18 -29.59 29.41 31.45
CA LEU A 18 -29.23 29.61 32.85
C LEU A 18 -30.47 29.46 33.76
N SER A 19 -30.35 28.70 34.84
CA SER A 19 -31.14 28.83 36.09
C SER A 19 -30.38 28.17 37.25
N PRO A 20 -30.61 28.62 38.51
CA PRO A 20 -29.54 28.65 39.52
C PRO A 20 -29.29 27.33 40.25
N ILE A 21 -28.02 27.22 40.63
CA ILE A 21 -27.29 26.15 41.31
C ILE A 21 -28.05 25.58 42.53
N GLY A 22 -28.48 24.33 42.41
CA GLY A 22 -28.62 23.39 43.53
C GLY A 22 -27.35 22.54 43.63
N LYS A 23 -26.97 22.12 44.85
CA LYS A 23 -25.75 21.35 45.16
C LYS A 23 -25.50 20.25 44.12
N VAL A 24 -24.46 20.42 43.31
CA VAL A 24 -24.02 19.44 42.30
C VAL A 24 -23.34 18.28 43.04
N GLN A 25 -24.03 17.15 43.09
CA GLN A 25 -23.41 15.84 43.26
C GLN A 25 -22.32 15.71 42.19
N ALA A 26 -21.09 15.32 42.55
CA ALA A 26 -20.00 15.17 41.60
C ALA A 26 -20.50 14.40 40.38
N ALA A 27 -20.58 15.09 39.22
CA ALA A 27 -21.10 14.49 38.01
C ALA A 27 -20.18 13.34 37.63
N THR A 28 -20.72 12.13 37.51
CA THR A 28 -20.00 10.98 36.95
C THR A 28 -19.42 11.41 35.61
N THR A 29 -18.09 11.52 35.52
CA THR A 29 -17.39 11.84 34.29
C THR A 29 -17.44 10.60 33.40
N TRP A 30 -18.22 10.69 32.33
CA TRP A 30 -18.26 9.69 31.28
C TRP A 30 -17.28 10.07 30.19
N LYS A 31 -16.37 9.16 29.85
CA LYS A 31 -15.64 9.23 28.60
C LYS A 31 -16.53 8.69 27.48
N GLU A 32 -16.80 9.56 26.53
CA GLU A 32 -17.57 9.23 25.33
C GLU A 32 -16.61 8.68 24.28
N LEU A 33 -16.86 7.43 23.88
CA LEU A 33 -16.17 6.82 22.74
C LEU A 33 -16.82 7.29 21.44
N GLU A 34 -16.08 7.26 20.34
CA GLU A 34 -16.61 7.60 19.02
C GLU A 34 -17.84 6.76 18.69
N SER A 35 -18.91 7.45 18.29
CA SER A 35 -20.17 6.82 17.92
C SER A 35 -20.00 5.88 16.74
N ARG A 36 -20.76 4.79 16.73
CA ARG A 36 -20.79 3.82 15.63
C ARG A 36 -22.11 3.87 14.88
N ILE A 37 -22.04 3.66 13.57
CA ILE A 37 -23.20 3.54 12.70
C ILE A 37 -23.20 2.15 12.06
N ASN A 38 -24.30 1.78 11.40
CA ASN A 38 -24.43 0.49 10.71
C ASN A 38 -24.07 -0.72 11.61
N VAL A 39 -24.55 -0.71 12.85
CA VAL A 39 -24.34 -1.79 13.81
C VAL A 39 -25.41 -2.87 13.63
N SER A 40 -25.01 -4.14 13.51
CA SER A 40 -25.94 -5.27 13.33
C SER A 40 -26.94 -5.39 14.48
N LEU A 41 -28.11 -5.95 14.19
CA LEU A 41 -29.20 -6.07 15.18
C LEU A 41 -28.87 -7.05 16.32
N ASP A 42 -27.90 -7.93 16.13
CA ASP A 42 -27.43 -8.94 17.07
C ASP A 42 -26.04 -8.61 17.65
N LYS A 43 -25.55 -7.37 17.46
CA LYS A 43 -24.17 -7.01 17.76
C LYS A 43 -23.75 -7.33 19.20
N GLU A 44 -22.71 -8.16 19.31
CA GLU A 44 -21.95 -8.37 20.53
C GLU A 44 -20.80 -7.36 20.65
N PHE A 45 -20.61 -6.81 21.85
CA PHE A 45 -19.50 -5.90 22.17
C PHE A 45 -18.45 -6.60 23.02
N LYS A 46 -17.18 -6.57 22.58
CA LYS A 46 -16.04 -7.05 23.38
C LYS A 46 -15.27 -5.86 23.97
N VAL A 47 -15.26 -5.77 25.29
CA VAL A 47 -14.59 -4.73 26.06
C VAL A 47 -13.32 -5.30 26.68
N ASN A 48 -12.16 -4.80 26.26
CA ASN A 48 -10.86 -5.23 26.75
C ASN A 48 -10.39 -4.38 27.92
N PHE A 49 -10.02 -5.03 29.02
CA PHE A 49 -9.41 -4.43 30.20
C PHE A 49 -7.91 -4.71 30.25
N ASN A 50 -7.14 -3.80 30.84
CA ASN A 50 -5.70 -3.99 31.04
C ASN A 50 -5.37 -4.90 32.24
N VAL A 51 -6.36 -5.20 33.08
CA VAL A 51 -6.25 -6.06 34.28
C VAL A 51 -7.46 -6.99 34.38
N ALA A 52 -7.32 -8.09 35.12
CA ALA A 52 -8.42 -9.02 35.36
C ALA A 52 -9.49 -8.39 36.26
N MET A 53 -10.75 -8.48 35.83
CA MET A 53 -11.92 -7.88 36.48
C MET A 53 -12.59 -8.85 37.45
N ASP A 54 -13.21 -8.31 38.49
CA ASP A 54 -14.01 -9.05 39.45
C ASP A 54 -15.44 -9.25 38.90
N PRO A 55 -15.83 -10.50 38.58
CA PRO A 55 -17.14 -10.78 37.99
C PRO A 55 -18.31 -10.41 38.91
N GLU A 56 -18.13 -10.36 40.23
CA GLU A 56 -19.21 -9.98 41.17
C GLU A 56 -19.63 -8.51 41.01
N THR A 57 -18.76 -7.68 40.43
CA THR A 57 -19.03 -6.26 40.19
C THR A 57 -19.63 -5.95 38.83
N ILE A 58 -19.81 -6.98 37.98
CA ILE A 58 -20.40 -6.89 36.65
C ILE A 58 -21.86 -7.33 36.73
N ASN A 59 -22.78 -6.38 36.57
CA ASN A 59 -24.22 -6.62 36.65
C ASN A 59 -24.99 -5.55 35.87
N GLU A 60 -26.32 -5.63 35.87
CA GLU A 60 -27.20 -4.74 35.12
C GLU A 60 -27.11 -3.25 35.51
N ASP A 61 -26.54 -2.92 36.66
CA ASP A 61 -26.34 -1.55 37.10
C ASP A 61 -24.99 -0.97 36.67
N THR A 62 -23.99 -1.82 36.46
CA THR A 62 -22.63 -1.42 36.07
C THR A 62 -22.39 -1.56 34.56
N VAL A 63 -23.08 -2.50 33.90
CA VAL A 63 -23.02 -2.75 32.46
C VAL A 63 -24.44 -2.85 31.91
N TYR A 64 -24.81 -1.93 31.03
CA TYR A 64 -26.14 -1.94 30.40
C TYR A 64 -26.12 -1.22 29.06
N VAL A 65 -27.08 -1.58 28.20
CA VAL A 65 -27.37 -0.87 26.97
C VAL A 65 -28.69 -0.13 27.15
N MET A 66 -28.77 1.11 26.69
CA MET A 66 -29.97 1.95 26.82
C MET A 66 -30.40 2.45 25.44
N ASN A 67 -31.68 2.32 25.10
CA ASN A 67 -32.23 2.95 23.90
C ASN A 67 -32.34 4.46 24.12
N TYR A 68 -31.85 5.25 23.16
CA TYR A 68 -31.76 6.70 23.25
C TYR A 68 -33.13 7.39 23.30
N ARG A 69 -34.11 6.88 22.53
CA ARG A 69 -35.43 7.51 22.39
C ARG A 69 -36.36 7.12 23.54
N SER A 70 -36.46 5.84 23.85
CA SER A 70 -37.35 5.33 24.90
C SER A 70 -36.76 5.49 26.30
N LEU A 71 -35.44 5.69 26.40
CA LEU A 71 -34.67 5.73 27.66
C LEU A 71 -34.81 4.45 28.49
N GLN A 72 -35.17 3.33 27.86
CA GLN A 72 -35.27 2.03 28.51
C GLN A 72 -34.00 1.20 28.31
N LYS A 73 -33.65 0.39 29.31
CA LYS A 73 -32.56 -0.59 29.19
C LYS A 73 -32.96 -1.67 28.17
N HIS A 74 -32.08 -1.95 27.22
CA HIS A 74 -32.17 -3.11 26.34
C HIS A 74 -31.63 -4.35 27.07
N PRO A 75 -32.31 -5.51 27.01
CA PRO A 75 -31.87 -6.70 27.71
C PRO A 75 -30.56 -7.23 27.10
N VAL A 76 -29.53 -7.34 27.94
CA VAL A 76 -28.22 -7.87 27.58
C VAL A 76 -27.77 -8.94 28.57
N GLU A 77 -26.86 -9.80 28.12
CA GLU A 77 -26.07 -10.68 28.96
C GLU A 77 -24.60 -10.31 28.90
N THR A 78 -23.86 -10.69 29.94
CA THR A 78 -22.45 -10.35 30.11
C THR A 78 -21.66 -11.60 30.45
N GLU A 79 -20.59 -11.85 29.71
CA GLU A 79 -19.67 -12.97 29.94
C GLU A 79 -18.23 -12.45 30.03
N LEU A 80 -17.50 -12.83 31.07
CA LEU A 80 -16.10 -12.49 31.23
C LEU A 80 -15.22 -13.66 30.77
N SER A 81 -14.18 -13.38 29.99
CA SER A 81 -13.21 -14.38 29.54
C SER A 81 -12.50 -15.07 30.70
N GLU A 82 -11.93 -16.26 30.44
CA GLU A 82 -11.22 -17.05 31.45
C GLU A 82 -10.07 -16.28 32.14
N ASP A 83 -9.39 -15.39 31.41
CA ASP A 83 -8.32 -14.54 31.96
C ASP A 83 -8.82 -13.29 32.70
N GLY A 84 -10.14 -13.07 32.71
CA GLY A 84 -10.82 -11.96 33.35
C GLY A 84 -10.67 -10.62 32.64
N LYS A 85 -10.09 -10.57 31.44
CA LYS A 85 -9.70 -9.31 30.77
C LYS A 85 -10.60 -8.89 29.62
N THR A 86 -11.47 -9.76 29.13
CA THR A 86 -12.40 -9.44 28.05
C THR A 86 -13.81 -9.66 28.51
N LEU A 87 -14.62 -8.61 28.52
CA LEU A 87 -16.06 -8.70 28.76
C LEU A 87 -16.80 -8.69 27.43
N THR A 88 -17.55 -9.75 27.16
CA THR A 88 -18.52 -9.82 26.07
C THR A 88 -19.87 -9.34 26.59
N VAL A 89 -20.51 -8.42 25.87
CA VAL A 89 -21.87 -7.93 26.12
C VAL A 89 -22.74 -8.29 24.92
N SER A 90 -23.68 -9.21 25.10
CA SER A 90 -24.52 -9.76 24.03
C SER A 90 -25.99 -9.37 24.23
N PRO A 91 -26.71 -8.95 23.18
CA PRO A 91 -28.14 -8.69 23.28
C PRO A 91 -28.91 -10.01 23.48
N LYS A 92 -29.80 -10.06 24.48
CA LYS A 92 -30.67 -11.24 24.70
C LYS A 92 -31.77 -11.35 23.64
N GLU A 93 -32.11 -10.22 23.04
CA GLU A 93 -33.05 -10.07 21.94
C GLU A 93 -32.45 -9.05 20.97
N ASN A 94 -32.70 -9.21 19.66
CA ASN A 94 -32.19 -8.28 18.67
C ASN A 94 -32.56 -6.82 19.00
N TYR A 95 -31.62 -5.91 18.79
CA TYR A 95 -31.90 -4.48 18.81
C TYR A 95 -32.95 -4.13 17.75
N THR A 96 -33.70 -3.05 18.00
CA THR A 96 -34.68 -2.54 17.03
C THR A 96 -33.97 -1.87 15.87
N LEU A 97 -34.37 -2.15 14.63
CA LEU A 97 -33.78 -1.59 13.42
C LEU A 97 -33.90 -0.06 13.36
N GLY A 98 -32.81 0.63 13.02
CA GLY A 98 -32.76 2.08 12.80
C GLY A 98 -32.67 2.92 14.08
N GLU A 99 -32.77 2.29 15.25
CA GLU A 99 -32.76 2.94 16.56
C GLU A 99 -31.33 3.20 17.06
N THR A 100 -31.19 4.21 17.90
CA THR A 100 -29.91 4.53 18.56
C THR A 100 -29.91 3.97 19.97
N TYR A 101 -28.81 3.33 20.32
CA TYR A 101 -28.54 2.79 21.64
C TYR A 101 -27.23 3.36 22.20
N THR A 102 -27.02 3.23 23.50
CA THR A 102 -25.75 3.56 24.14
C THR A 102 -25.37 2.44 25.09
N LEU A 103 -24.18 1.85 24.87
CA LEU A 103 -23.55 0.93 25.82
C LEU A 103 -22.91 1.77 26.94
N HIS A 104 -23.20 1.41 28.18
CA HIS A 104 -22.67 2.04 29.38
C HIS A 104 -21.85 1.04 30.19
N ILE A 105 -20.61 1.41 30.51
CA ILE A 105 -19.73 0.68 31.44
C ILE A 105 -19.32 1.65 32.55
N LYS A 106 -19.78 1.40 33.77
CA LYS A 106 -19.54 2.31 34.90
C LYS A 106 -18.17 2.12 35.53
N GLN A 107 -17.66 3.21 36.08
CA GLN A 107 -16.41 3.26 36.82
C GLN A 107 -16.35 2.24 37.97
N SER A 108 -17.50 1.96 38.60
CA SER A 108 -17.64 1.13 39.79
C SER A 108 -17.36 -0.36 39.57
N ILE A 109 -17.09 -0.81 38.33
CA ILE A 109 -16.58 -2.17 38.09
C ILE A 109 -15.17 -2.25 38.65
N LYS A 110 -14.87 -3.33 39.38
CA LYS A 110 -13.59 -3.49 40.07
C LYS A 110 -12.75 -4.58 39.47
N SER A 111 -11.44 -4.43 39.62
CA SER A 111 -10.47 -5.50 39.42
C SER A 111 -10.51 -6.51 40.57
N MET A 112 -9.90 -7.68 40.36
CA MET A 112 -9.65 -8.69 41.42
C MET A 112 -8.85 -8.17 42.63
N ARG A 113 -8.33 -6.94 42.57
CA ARG A 113 -7.60 -6.25 43.65
C ARG A 113 -8.43 -5.12 44.28
N ASP A 114 -9.75 -5.13 44.10
CA ASP A 114 -10.70 -4.12 44.62
C ASP A 114 -10.44 -2.68 44.13
N LYS A 115 -9.73 -2.53 43.01
CA LYS A 115 -9.51 -1.23 42.35
C LYS A 115 -10.57 -1.02 41.26
N GLU A 116 -11.29 0.10 41.33
CA GLU A 116 -12.24 0.57 40.32
C GLU A 116 -11.55 1.00 39.02
N MET A 117 -12.34 1.12 37.94
CA MET A 117 -11.89 1.76 36.70
C MET A 117 -11.55 3.24 36.93
N GLU A 118 -10.78 3.84 36.02
CA GLU A 118 -10.41 5.26 36.14
C GLU A 118 -11.58 6.20 35.88
N GLU A 119 -12.47 5.84 34.96
CA GLU A 119 -13.66 6.60 34.60
C GLU A 119 -14.73 5.67 33.99
N SER A 120 -15.97 6.15 33.90
CA SER A 120 -17.04 5.42 33.19
C SER A 120 -16.89 5.66 31.69
N ILE A 121 -17.22 4.67 30.86
CA ILE A 121 -17.22 4.82 29.40
C ILE A 121 -18.62 4.62 28.82
N LYS A 122 -18.94 5.38 27.78
CA LYS A 122 -20.15 5.17 26.97
C LYS A 122 -19.82 5.12 25.49
N LEU A 123 -20.54 4.27 24.76
CA LEU A 123 -20.43 4.11 23.31
C LEU A 123 -21.84 4.21 22.71
N SER A 124 -22.12 5.28 21.98
CA SER A 124 -23.37 5.41 21.24
C SER A 124 -23.28 4.68 19.91
N PHE A 125 -24.36 4.00 19.52
CA PHE A 125 -24.41 3.30 18.24
C PHE A 125 -25.81 3.31 17.62
N GLN A 126 -25.89 3.36 16.29
CA GLN A 126 -27.14 3.22 15.55
C GLN A 126 -27.20 1.86 14.86
N THR A 127 -28.35 1.20 15.01
CA THR A 127 -28.59 -0.13 14.46
C THR A 127 -29.06 -0.05 13.01
N SER A 128 -28.68 -1.06 12.24
CA SER A 128 -28.97 -1.20 10.82
C SER A 128 -29.06 -2.68 10.46
N ARG A 129 -29.61 -2.99 9.28
CA ARG A 129 -29.26 -4.25 8.60
C ARG A 129 -27.81 -4.18 8.12
N ASP A 130 -27.28 -5.31 7.66
CA ASP A 130 -25.86 -5.49 7.36
C ASP A 130 -25.32 -4.44 6.41
N PHE A 131 -26.05 -4.13 5.32
CA PHE A 131 -25.60 -3.20 4.29
C PHE A 131 -26.40 -1.91 4.31
N GLN A 132 -25.77 -0.79 4.66
CA GLN A 132 -26.42 0.53 4.77
C GLN A 132 -25.99 1.47 3.64
N ILE A 133 -26.95 2.02 2.90
CA ILE A 133 -26.67 3.08 1.93
C ILE A 133 -26.34 4.38 2.67
N ALA A 134 -25.31 5.10 2.25
CA ALA A 134 -24.94 6.40 2.81
C ALA A 134 -24.62 7.42 1.69
N ASN A 135 -25.01 8.68 1.88
CA ASN A 135 -24.70 9.75 0.93
C ASN A 135 -23.35 10.44 1.25
N MET A 136 -22.49 10.61 0.25
CA MET A 136 -21.17 11.24 0.35
C MET A 136 -21.22 12.79 0.38
N ASN A 137 -22.37 13.41 0.13
CA ASN A 137 -22.52 14.88 0.03
C ASN A 137 -22.72 15.60 1.36
N ALA A 138 -22.83 14.87 2.46
CA ALA A 138 -22.88 15.46 3.79
C ALA A 138 -21.44 15.53 4.35
N LEU A 139 -20.85 16.73 4.33
CA LEU A 139 -19.58 17.02 5.03
C LEU A 139 -19.72 16.92 6.56
N GLU A 140 -20.94 16.79 7.07
CA GLU A 140 -21.28 16.51 8.46
C GLU A 140 -22.33 15.38 8.44
N ASP A 141 -22.00 14.24 9.05
CA ASP A 141 -22.89 13.09 9.29
C ASP A 141 -23.44 12.38 8.04
N TYR A 142 -22.63 11.56 7.36
CA TYR A 142 -23.03 10.54 6.37
C TYR A 142 -24.54 10.29 6.41
N ASN A 143 -25.34 10.96 5.58
CA ASN A 143 -26.79 10.90 5.75
C ASN A 143 -27.23 9.49 5.42
N LEU A 144 -27.55 8.72 6.46
CA LEU A 144 -27.78 7.29 6.38
C LEU A 144 -29.13 7.04 5.75
N GLY A 145 -29.10 6.36 4.62
CA GLY A 145 -30.27 5.88 3.90
C GLY A 145 -30.77 4.55 4.44
N GLU A 146 -31.54 3.86 3.60
CA GLU A 146 -32.06 2.53 3.90
C GLU A 146 -30.93 1.49 4.03
N SER A 147 -31.23 0.43 4.77
CA SER A 147 -30.33 -0.70 4.97
C SER A 147 -30.98 -2.00 4.51
N TYR A 148 -30.17 -2.98 4.09
CA TYR A 148 -30.59 -4.23 3.47
C TYR A 148 -29.79 -5.43 4.02
N ASP A 149 -30.33 -6.64 3.89
CA ASP A 149 -29.69 -7.87 4.39
C ASP A 149 -28.58 -8.38 3.45
N THR A 150 -28.59 -7.96 2.18
CA THR A 150 -27.57 -8.37 1.20
C THR A 150 -26.99 -7.20 0.45
N LEU A 151 -25.71 -7.31 0.07
CA LEU A 151 -25.03 -6.29 -0.74
C LEU A 151 -25.73 -6.08 -2.09
N ASN A 152 -26.17 -7.16 -2.74
CA ASN A 152 -26.84 -7.09 -4.05
C ASN A 152 -28.18 -6.35 -3.97
N GLU A 153 -28.94 -6.54 -2.90
CA GLU A 153 -30.16 -5.76 -2.67
C GLU A 153 -29.82 -4.28 -2.47
N ALA A 154 -28.85 -3.96 -1.60
CA ALA A 154 -28.39 -2.59 -1.41
C ALA A 154 -27.91 -1.93 -2.72
N LYS A 155 -27.11 -2.63 -3.54
CA LYS A 155 -26.66 -2.19 -4.88
C LYS A 155 -27.82 -1.94 -5.85
N SER A 156 -28.96 -2.60 -5.68
CA SER A 156 -30.14 -2.33 -6.53
C SER A 156 -30.87 -1.03 -6.18
N HIS A 157 -30.61 -0.48 -4.99
CA HIS A 157 -31.28 0.69 -4.42
C HIS A 157 -30.41 1.96 -4.39
N VAL A 158 -29.10 1.86 -4.64
CA VAL A 158 -28.23 3.05 -4.73
C VAL A 158 -28.65 3.96 -5.90
N ALA A 159 -28.58 5.26 -5.65
CA ALA A 159 -28.82 6.29 -6.63
C ALA A 159 -27.78 6.21 -7.76
N LYS A 160 -28.22 6.41 -9.00
CA LYS A 160 -27.36 6.36 -10.20
C LYS A 160 -26.56 7.64 -10.43
N ASP A 161 -26.54 8.55 -9.45
CA ASP A 161 -25.84 9.83 -9.53
C ASP A 161 -24.39 9.76 -9.02
N GLY A 162 -23.94 8.58 -8.56
CA GLY A 162 -22.59 8.38 -8.06
C GLY A 162 -22.33 9.01 -6.68
N THR A 163 -23.37 9.45 -5.97
CA THR A 163 -23.22 10.16 -4.69
C THR A 163 -23.33 9.27 -3.46
N GLN A 164 -23.61 7.97 -3.64
CA GLN A 164 -23.87 7.04 -2.55
C GLN A 164 -22.85 5.91 -2.49
N VAL A 165 -22.58 5.45 -1.27
CA VAL A 165 -21.78 4.27 -0.95
C VAL A 165 -22.62 3.29 -0.14
N ILE A 166 -22.14 2.05 -0.01
CA ILE A 166 -22.72 1.06 0.91
C ILE A 166 -21.71 0.77 2.01
N LEU A 167 -22.20 0.80 3.24
CA LEU A 167 -21.46 0.53 4.46
C LEU A 167 -21.80 -0.86 5.00
N GLU A 168 -20.80 -1.54 5.54
CA GLU A 168 -20.96 -2.72 6.41
C GLU A 168 -20.08 -2.52 7.67
N ASN A 169 -20.68 -2.68 8.85
CA ASN A 169 -20.09 -2.31 10.15
C ASN A 169 -19.46 -0.90 10.19
N GLY A 170 -19.97 0.04 9.39
CA GLY A 170 -19.47 1.41 9.29
C GLY A 170 -18.26 1.61 8.38
N GLU A 171 -17.77 0.56 7.71
CA GLU A 171 -16.74 0.67 6.67
C GLU A 171 -17.38 0.64 5.28
N VAL A 172 -16.79 1.36 4.31
CA VAL A 172 -17.25 1.33 2.92
C VAL A 172 -16.89 -0.02 2.31
N VAL A 173 -17.92 -0.79 1.92
CA VAL A 173 -17.76 -2.10 1.24
C VAL A 173 -18.15 -2.07 -0.22
N TRP A 174 -18.82 -1.00 -0.67
CA TRP A 174 -19.06 -0.74 -2.09
C TRP A 174 -19.11 0.76 -2.36
N MET A 175 -18.56 1.17 -3.50
CA MET A 175 -18.59 2.53 -4.00
C MET A 175 -18.78 2.55 -5.52
N PRO A 176 -19.27 3.66 -6.10
CA PRO A 176 -19.43 3.77 -7.55
C PRO A 176 -18.07 3.90 -8.26
N GLU A 177 -17.14 4.64 -7.67
CA GLU A 177 -15.80 4.90 -8.20
C GLU A 177 -14.85 5.32 -7.08
N GLY A 178 -13.57 4.97 -7.24
CA GLY A 178 -12.54 5.27 -6.26
C GLY A 178 -11.30 4.42 -6.44
N ILE A 179 -10.48 4.39 -5.39
CA ILE A 179 -9.28 3.57 -5.33
C ILE A 179 -9.35 2.61 -4.14
N VAL A 180 -8.62 1.51 -4.25
CA VAL A 180 -8.40 0.56 -3.15
C VAL A 180 -6.99 0.76 -2.62
N ARG A 181 -6.86 0.81 -1.28
CA ARG A 181 -5.56 0.85 -0.60
C ARG A 181 -5.38 -0.37 0.27
N THR A 182 -4.25 -1.06 0.13
CA THR A 182 -3.93 -2.16 1.03
C THR A 182 -3.57 -1.65 2.41
N ARG A 183 -4.03 -2.34 3.45
CA ARG A 183 -3.71 -2.01 4.85
C ARG A 183 -2.38 -2.64 5.28
N TRP A 184 -2.06 -3.81 4.74
CA TRP A 184 -0.84 -4.58 4.99
C TRP A 184 -0.46 -5.38 3.74
N PHE A 185 0.41 -6.38 3.89
CA PHE A 185 0.72 -7.32 2.81
C PHE A 185 -0.56 -8.01 2.33
N THR A 186 -0.87 -7.93 1.04
CA THR A 186 -2.14 -8.43 0.49
C THR A 186 -1.86 -9.31 -0.72
N ASN A 187 -2.41 -10.52 -0.72
CA ASN A 187 -2.46 -11.37 -1.90
C ASN A 187 -3.58 -10.89 -2.83
N ILE A 188 -3.32 -10.94 -4.13
CA ILE A 188 -4.28 -10.65 -5.18
C ILE A 188 -4.60 -11.97 -5.87
N TYR A 189 -5.89 -12.28 -5.98
CA TYR A 189 -6.40 -13.57 -6.43
C TYR A 189 -7.01 -13.49 -7.82
N GLU A 190 -7.04 -14.63 -8.50
CA GLU A 190 -7.62 -14.78 -9.85
C GLU A 190 -9.13 -14.58 -9.88
N ASP A 191 -9.82 -15.02 -8.82
CA ASP A 191 -11.28 -15.01 -8.71
C ASP A 191 -11.75 -14.61 -7.30
N GLU A 192 -13.06 -14.37 -7.19
CA GLU A 192 -13.74 -14.00 -5.95
C GLU A 192 -13.65 -15.07 -4.85
N ASN A 193 -13.42 -16.34 -5.20
CA ASN A 193 -13.24 -17.42 -4.22
C ASN A 193 -11.86 -17.39 -3.54
N ARG A 194 -10.93 -16.61 -4.08
CA ARG A 194 -9.60 -16.34 -3.49
C ARG A 194 -8.80 -17.61 -3.18
N THR A 195 -8.84 -18.58 -4.10
CA THR A 195 -8.13 -19.86 -3.95
C THR A 195 -6.74 -19.90 -4.58
N SER A 196 -6.52 -19.09 -5.62
CA SER A 196 -5.27 -19.02 -6.40
C SER A 196 -4.75 -17.58 -6.46
N ALA A 197 -3.60 -17.33 -5.84
CA ALA A 197 -2.98 -16.00 -5.82
C ALA A 197 -2.15 -15.76 -7.09
N ILE A 198 -2.50 -14.72 -7.84
CA ILE A 198 -1.80 -14.31 -9.07
C ILE A 198 -0.60 -13.42 -8.75
N THR A 199 -0.68 -12.57 -7.74
CA THR A 199 0.44 -11.76 -7.23
C THR A 199 0.17 -11.31 -5.79
N TYR A 200 1.03 -10.44 -5.26
CA TYR A 200 0.94 -9.88 -3.93
C TYR A 200 1.57 -8.48 -3.89
N VAL A 201 1.10 -7.65 -2.96
CA VAL A 201 1.61 -6.29 -2.75
C VAL A 201 1.85 -5.99 -1.27
N ASN A 202 2.70 -5.01 -0.99
CA ASN A 202 2.92 -4.49 0.36
C ASN A 202 1.77 -3.57 0.81
N GLY A 203 1.78 -3.19 2.10
CA GLY A 203 0.81 -2.24 2.64
C GLY A 203 0.94 -0.84 2.04
N SER A 204 -0.19 -0.15 1.93
CA SER A 204 -0.38 1.16 1.29
C SER A 204 -0.25 1.16 -0.23
N ALA A 205 -0.29 0.00 -0.90
CA ALA A 205 -0.35 -0.06 -2.36
C ALA A 205 -1.72 0.43 -2.85
N GLU A 206 -1.71 1.20 -3.93
CA GLU A 206 -2.92 1.75 -4.57
C GLU A 206 -3.33 0.87 -5.77
N MET A 207 -4.62 0.59 -5.89
CA MET A 207 -5.22 -0.17 -6.99
C MET A 207 -6.49 0.52 -7.44
N GLN A 208 -6.86 0.33 -8.70
CA GLN A 208 -8.15 0.82 -9.20
C GLN A 208 -9.26 -0.08 -8.67
N TYR A 209 -10.30 0.52 -8.07
CA TYR A 209 -11.52 -0.21 -7.73
C TYR A 209 -12.36 -0.45 -8.98
N LEU A 210 -12.89 -1.66 -9.14
CA LEU A 210 -13.80 -1.99 -10.23
C LEU A 210 -15.22 -2.29 -9.73
N ASP A 211 -15.38 -3.21 -8.79
CA ASP A 211 -16.67 -3.51 -8.14
C ASP A 211 -16.42 -4.29 -6.83
N THR A 212 -17.49 -4.48 -6.06
CA THR A 212 -17.56 -5.52 -5.02
C THR A 212 -18.52 -6.60 -5.49
N VAL A 213 -18.01 -7.83 -5.58
CA VAL A 213 -18.74 -9.02 -6.03
C VAL A 213 -18.76 -10.01 -4.88
N ASP A 214 -19.95 -10.37 -4.42
CA ASP A 214 -20.16 -11.17 -3.21
C ASP A 214 -19.40 -10.59 -2.00
N ASP A 215 -18.38 -11.29 -1.51
CA ASP A 215 -17.52 -10.87 -0.40
C ASP A 215 -16.10 -10.43 -0.84
N GLY A 216 -15.85 -10.30 -2.15
CA GLY A 216 -14.56 -9.94 -2.73
C GLY A 216 -14.55 -8.54 -3.37
N ILE A 217 -13.44 -7.82 -3.20
CA ILE A 217 -13.23 -6.53 -3.89
C ILE A 217 -12.50 -6.80 -5.21
N MET A 218 -13.18 -6.54 -6.33
CA MET A 218 -12.60 -6.65 -7.66
C MET A 218 -11.81 -5.38 -7.97
N ILE A 219 -10.53 -5.56 -8.29
CA ILE A 219 -9.57 -4.48 -8.52
C ILE A 219 -8.85 -4.64 -9.85
N LYS A 220 -8.20 -3.56 -10.30
CA LYS A 220 -7.18 -3.58 -11.35
C LYS A 220 -5.87 -3.03 -10.80
N ILE A 221 -4.78 -3.75 -11.01
CA ILE A 221 -3.41 -3.33 -10.66
C ILE A 221 -2.49 -3.51 -11.87
N ALA A 222 -1.75 -2.46 -12.23
CA ALA A 222 -1.19 -2.34 -13.58
C ALA A 222 -2.30 -2.55 -14.62
N ASP A 223 -2.27 -3.66 -15.36
CA ASP A 223 -3.36 -4.07 -16.24
C ASP A 223 -4.08 -5.36 -15.86
N GLN A 224 -3.71 -5.95 -14.72
CA GLN A 224 -4.27 -7.20 -14.26
C GLN A 224 -5.51 -6.98 -13.39
N ILE A 225 -6.63 -7.61 -13.78
CA ILE A 225 -7.81 -7.73 -12.92
C ILE A 225 -7.56 -8.83 -11.89
N GLY A 226 -7.96 -8.58 -10.66
CA GLY A 226 -7.92 -9.57 -9.59
C GLY A 226 -8.86 -9.22 -8.43
N TYR A 227 -8.83 -10.05 -7.41
CA TYR A 227 -9.70 -9.94 -6.24
C TYR A 227 -8.90 -9.89 -4.95
N VAL A 228 -9.36 -9.09 -4.00
CA VAL A 228 -8.76 -8.96 -2.66
C VAL A 228 -9.83 -9.08 -1.58
N ALA A 229 -9.42 -9.54 -0.39
CA ALA A 229 -10.31 -9.63 0.76
C ALA A 229 -10.64 -8.21 1.30
N PRO A 230 -11.91 -7.91 1.63
CA PRO A 230 -12.29 -6.62 2.20
C PRO A 230 -11.51 -6.26 3.46
N SER A 231 -11.17 -7.26 4.29
CA SER A 231 -10.40 -7.06 5.52
C SER A 231 -9.00 -6.51 5.26
N ASP A 232 -8.39 -6.83 4.11
CA ASP A 232 -7.00 -6.47 3.79
C ASP A 232 -6.88 -5.07 3.19
N VAL A 233 -8.00 -4.43 2.86
CA VAL A 233 -8.02 -3.18 2.10
C VAL A 233 -8.94 -2.13 2.70
N GLN A 234 -8.82 -0.92 2.17
CA GLN A 234 -9.72 0.19 2.41
C GLN A 234 -10.17 0.73 1.05
N LEU A 235 -11.50 0.87 0.89
CA LEU A 235 -12.10 1.54 -0.25
C LEU A 235 -12.10 3.05 0.02
N VAL A 236 -11.58 3.82 -0.93
CA VAL A 236 -11.52 5.28 -0.85
C VAL A 236 -12.27 5.85 -2.05
N PRO A 237 -13.52 6.31 -1.86
CA PRO A 237 -14.27 6.95 -2.94
C PRO A 237 -13.53 8.20 -3.44
N ASN A 238 -13.66 8.51 -4.74
CA ASN A 238 -12.92 9.61 -5.40
C ASN A 238 -12.94 10.93 -4.62
N LYS A 239 -14.09 11.28 -4.04
CA LYS A 239 -14.29 12.51 -3.26
C LYS A 239 -13.41 12.62 -2.01
N PHE A 240 -12.94 11.49 -1.48
CA PHE A 240 -12.15 11.39 -0.26
C PHE A 240 -10.69 11.00 -0.53
N ILE A 241 -10.23 11.07 -1.78
CA ILE A 241 -8.83 10.87 -2.13
C ILE A 241 -8.05 12.13 -1.76
N ASP A 242 -7.40 12.12 -0.60
CA ASP A 242 -6.58 13.24 -0.12
C ASP A 242 -5.22 13.38 -0.84
N GLY A 243 -4.84 12.35 -1.60
CA GLY A 243 -3.62 12.28 -2.40
C GLY A 243 -3.59 10.94 -3.14
N GLN A 244 -2.91 10.87 -4.26
CA GLN A 244 -2.76 9.65 -5.08
C GLN A 244 -1.38 9.67 -5.71
N SER A 245 -0.81 8.50 -5.98
CA SER A 245 0.47 8.38 -6.68
C SER A 245 0.35 8.91 -8.11
N TYR A 246 1.37 9.65 -8.57
CA TYR A 246 1.38 10.29 -9.87
C TYR A 246 2.80 10.37 -10.42
N TYR A 247 2.92 10.56 -11.73
CA TYR A 247 4.19 10.80 -12.41
C TYR A 247 4.32 12.27 -12.79
N GLU A 248 5.53 12.80 -12.72
CA GLU A 248 5.85 14.20 -13.04
C GLU A 248 7.10 14.26 -13.90
N ASN A 249 7.12 15.20 -14.85
CA ASN A 249 8.32 15.52 -15.60
C ASN A 249 9.12 16.57 -14.81
N GLU A 250 10.27 16.17 -14.29
CA GLU A 250 11.20 17.03 -13.56
C GLU A 250 12.55 17.06 -14.29
N ASP A 251 12.89 18.18 -14.90
CA ASP A 251 14.10 18.38 -15.71
C ASP A 251 14.29 17.30 -16.79
N GLY A 252 13.21 16.94 -17.51
CA GLY A 252 13.20 15.90 -18.55
C GLY A 252 13.22 14.46 -18.01
N LYS A 253 13.07 14.26 -16.70
CA LYS A 253 13.03 12.94 -16.06
C LYS A 253 11.61 12.61 -15.64
N LEU A 254 11.20 11.37 -15.90
CA LEU A 254 9.97 10.82 -15.35
C LEU A 254 10.20 10.48 -13.88
N VAL A 255 9.59 11.24 -12.99
CA VAL A 255 9.65 11.03 -11.54
C VAL A 255 8.33 10.47 -11.06
N HIS A 256 8.37 9.32 -10.37
CA HIS A 256 7.17 8.74 -9.76
C HIS A 256 7.08 9.20 -8.29
N HIS A 257 5.99 9.89 -7.97
CA HIS A 257 5.61 10.29 -6.62
C HIS A 257 4.61 9.29 -6.04
N ILE A 258 5.07 8.44 -5.13
CA ILE A 258 4.21 7.46 -4.44
C ILE A 258 3.55 8.11 -3.23
N TYR A 259 2.23 8.10 -3.19
CA TYR A 259 1.47 8.53 -2.03
C TYR A 259 1.46 7.46 -0.94
N ARG A 260 1.99 7.78 0.24
CA ARG A 260 2.02 6.86 1.39
C ARG A 260 1.99 7.62 2.71
N ASN A 261 1.13 7.18 3.63
CA ASN A 261 1.03 7.73 4.99
C ASN A 261 0.79 9.26 5.04
N GLY A 262 -0.01 9.81 4.12
CA GLY A 262 -0.32 11.24 4.09
C GLY A 262 0.76 12.14 3.48
N GLY A 263 1.75 11.55 2.80
CA GLY A 263 2.80 12.28 2.11
C GLY A 263 3.32 11.53 0.88
N TYR A 264 4.38 12.05 0.28
CA TYR A 264 4.97 11.51 -0.93
C TYR A 264 6.40 11.05 -0.71
N VAL A 265 6.74 9.91 -1.29
CA VAL A 265 8.13 9.49 -1.53
C VAL A 265 8.34 9.40 -3.04
N GLN A 266 9.52 9.76 -3.53
CA GLN A 266 9.77 9.82 -4.96
C GLN A 266 11.06 9.11 -5.38
N TYR A 267 11.09 8.69 -6.64
CA TYR A 267 12.29 8.22 -7.32
C TYR A 267 12.20 8.55 -8.81
N THR A 268 13.35 8.72 -9.46
CA THR A 268 13.43 8.82 -10.91
C THR A 268 13.18 7.43 -11.52
N TYR A 269 12.19 7.33 -12.40
CA TYR A 269 11.83 6.10 -13.09
C TYR A 269 12.54 5.97 -14.44
N GLY A 270 12.67 7.07 -15.18
CA GLY A 270 13.31 7.07 -16.49
C GLY A 270 13.30 8.45 -17.15
N SER A 271 13.36 8.47 -18.49
CA SER A 271 13.14 9.69 -19.27
C SER A 271 11.66 10.05 -19.26
N ALA A 272 11.34 11.34 -19.13
CA ALA A 272 9.97 11.78 -19.35
C ALA A 272 9.56 11.55 -20.81
N PRO A 273 8.30 11.20 -21.08
CA PRO A 273 7.70 11.31 -22.40
C PRO A 273 7.95 12.69 -23.02
N ASP A 274 8.32 12.75 -24.30
CA ASP A 274 8.49 14.03 -25.02
C ASP A 274 7.19 14.84 -25.12
N THR A 275 6.03 14.19 -24.93
CA THR A 275 4.72 14.83 -24.90
C THR A 275 4.37 15.45 -23.57
N MET A 276 5.15 15.18 -22.52
CA MET A 276 4.85 15.59 -21.15
C MET A 276 5.58 16.90 -20.83
N ASP A 277 4.83 17.95 -20.52
CA ASP A 277 5.40 19.26 -20.21
C ASP A 277 6.12 19.27 -18.84
N GLU A 278 7.10 20.15 -18.66
CA GLU A 278 7.81 20.31 -17.37
C GLU A 278 6.82 20.63 -16.24
N GLY A 279 6.88 19.86 -15.14
CA GLY A 279 5.97 19.97 -13.99
C GLY A 279 4.55 19.45 -14.24
N GLU A 280 4.27 18.87 -15.41
CA GLU A 280 3.00 18.21 -15.67
C GLU A 280 2.83 16.98 -14.78
N LYS A 281 1.62 16.76 -14.27
CA LYS A 281 1.29 15.59 -13.45
C LYS A 281 0.35 14.67 -14.19
N VAL A 282 0.75 13.42 -14.35
CA VAL A 282 -0.03 12.39 -15.03
C VAL A 282 -0.25 11.18 -14.13
N TYR A 283 -1.38 10.51 -14.32
CA TYR A 283 -1.74 9.30 -13.59
C TYR A 283 -1.68 8.11 -14.54
N SER A 284 -1.01 7.05 -14.11
CA SER A 284 -0.84 5.82 -14.88
C SER A 284 -0.92 4.63 -13.93
N TRP A 285 -1.80 3.68 -14.25
CA TRP A 285 -1.98 2.47 -13.43
C TRP A 285 -0.92 1.41 -13.70
N ASP A 286 -0.49 1.28 -14.95
CA ASP A 286 0.54 0.35 -15.43
C ASP A 286 1.97 0.91 -15.27
N GLY A 287 2.12 2.24 -15.26
CA GLY A 287 3.42 2.89 -15.28
C GLY A 287 4.15 2.70 -16.62
N GLU A 288 3.40 2.49 -17.70
CA GLU A 288 3.91 2.25 -19.05
C GLU A 288 3.16 3.13 -20.06
N THR A 289 1.85 3.23 -19.86
CA THR A 289 0.97 4.08 -20.64
C THR A 289 0.81 5.45 -19.99
N PHE A 290 1.22 6.49 -20.70
CA PHE A 290 1.02 7.89 -20.31
C PHE A 290 0.17 8.56 -21.39
N GLU A 291 -0.94 9.19 -20.98
CA GLU A 291 -1.89 9.84 -21.90
C GLU A 291 -2.37 8.96 -23.08
N GLY A 292 -2.48 7.64 -22.86
CA GLY A 292 -2.95 6.68 -23.86
C GLY A 292 -1.89 6.21 -24.86
N LYS A 293 -0.60 6.49 -24.61
CA LYS A 293 0.51 5.94 -25.37
C LYS A 293 1.49 5.21 -24.46
N GLU A 294 1.97 4.06 -24.92
CA GLU A 294 3.06 3.34 -24.27
C GLU A 294 4.39 4.06 -24.51
N TYR A 295 5.23 4.13 -23.49
CA TYR A 295 6.55 4.73 -23.57
C TYR A 295 7.64 3.71 -23.18
N PRO A 296 8.67 3.53 -24.03
CA PRO A 296 9.69 2.52 -23.79
C PRO A 296 10.61 2.96 -22.65
N LEU A 297 10.68 2.14 -21.58
CA LEU A 297 11.54 2.38 -20.43
C LEU A 297 12.39 1.13 -20.16
N PHE A 298 13.47 1.29 -19.39
CA PHE A 298 14.30 0.17 -18.96
C PHE A 298 13.53 -0.90 -18.18
N ASN A 299 12.32 -0.59 -17.69
CA ASN A 299 11.46 -1.54 -17.02
C ASN A 299 10.93 -2.64 -17.96
N GLN A 300 10.84 -2.35 -19.26
CA GLN A 300 10.41 -3.26 -20.33
C GLN A 300 11.60 -3.81 -21.15
N LEU A 301 12.83 -3.39 -20.85
CA LEU A 301 14.02 -3.94 -21.52
C LEU A 301 14.15 -5.43 -21.19
N SER A 302 14.21 -6.28 -22.21
CA SER A 302 14.56 -7.68 -22.02
C SER A 302 15.92 -7.79 -21.34
N LEU A 303 15.94 -8.40 -20.17
CA LEU A 303 17.15 -8.65 -19.39
C LEU A 303 18.03 -9.75 -20.00
N ARG A 304 17.65 -10.30 -21.16
CA ARG A 304 18.50 -11.15 -22.00
C ARG A 304 19.35 -10.33 -22.98
N THR A 305 19.07 -9.04 -23.15
CA THR A 305 19.94 -8.14 -23.90
C THR A 305 21.19 -7.82 -23.09
N LYS A 306 22.34 -7.77 -23.75
CA LYS A 306 23.60 -7.42 -23.09
C LYS A 306 23.73 -5.90 -23.00
N THR A 307 24.25 -5.39 -21.89
CA THR A 307 24.67 -3.99 -21.81
C THR A 307 25.84 -3.75 -22.74
N HIS A 308 25.90 -2.56 -23.35
CA HIS A 308 27.06 -2.10 -24.13
C HIS A 308 28.17 -1.51 -23.24
N TYR A 309 27.93 -1.33 -21.94
CA TYR A 309 28.92 -0.74 -21.04
C TYR A 309 30.01 -1.74 -20.66
N THR A 310 31.25 -1.25 -20.58
CA THR A 310 32.38 -2.06 -20.09
C THR A 310 32.42 -2.10 -18.56
N ALA A 311 33.18 -3.04 -18.01
CA ALA A 311 33.45 -3.13 -16.58
C ALA A 311 33.95 -1.81 -15.97
N GLU A 312 34.86 -1.13 -16.68
CA GLU A 312 35.44 0.14 -16.26
C GLU A 312 34.41 1.27 -16.23
N GLU A 313 33.48 1.27 -17.17
CA GLU A 313 32.39 2.27 -17.22
C GLU A 313 31.40 2.06 -16.07
N LEU A 314 31.04 0.81 -15.77
CA LEU A 314 30.24 0.49 -14.59
C LEU A 314 30.93 0.95 -13.28
N ASP A 315 32.24 0.72 -13.17
CA ASP A 315 33.04 1.20 -12.05
C ASP A 315 33.10 2.73 -11.97
N GLN A 316 33.19 3.43 -13.11
CA GLN A 316 33.18 4.89 -13.16
C GLN A 316 31.86 5.45 -12.64
N PHE A 317 30.73 4.86 -13.02
CA PHE A 317 29.42 5.23 -12.48
C PHE A 317 29.36 5.07 -10.95
N MET A 318 29.80 3.92 -10.43
CA MET A 318 29.83 3.68 -8.99
C MET A 318 30.74 4.67 -8.24
N LYS A 319 31.96 4.92 -8.76
CA LYS A 319 32.91 5.89 -8.18
C LYS A 319 32.34 7.30 -8.14
N HIS A 320 31.58 7.70 -9.17
CA HIS A 320 31.00 9.04 -9.25
C HIS A 320 29.89 9.24 -8.21
N PHE A 321 28.93 8.31 -8.13
CA PHE A 321 27.74 8.48 -7.29
C PHE A 321 27.88 7.95 -5.86
N SER A 322 28.82 7.04 -5.62
CA SER A 322 29.03 6.40 -4.32
C SER A 322 30.51 5.99 -4.16
N PRO A 323 31.43 6.95 -3.95
CA PRO A 323 32.88 6.73 -4.01
C PRO A 323 33.44 5.76 -2.96
N ASP A 324 32.68 5.47 -1.91
CA ASP A 324 32.95 4.52 -0.82
C ASP A 324 32.17 3.21 -0.96
N SER A 325 31.54 2.97 -2.11
CA SER A 325 30.78 1.74 -2.41
C SER A 325 31.70 0.51 -2.44
N PRO A 326 31.37 -0.57 -1.70
CA PRO A 326 32.06 -1.86 -1.82
C PRO A 326 31.89 -2.55 -3.18
N LEU A 327 30.98 -2.06 -4.03
CA LEU A 327 30.79 -2.58 -5.39
C LEU A 327 31.86 -2.07 -6.37
N ILE A 328 32.60 -1.02 -6.02
CA ILE A 328 33.67 -0.48 -6.88
C ILE A 328 34.75 -1.54 -7.08
N GLY A 329 35.11 -1.79 -8.33
CA GLY A 329 36.08 -2.82 -8.73
C GLY A 329 35.43 -4.17 -9.04
N LEU A 330 34.10 -4.29 -8.96
CA LEU A 330 33.34 -5.48 -9.32
C LEU A 330 32.66 -5.37 -10.70
N GLY A 331 32.94 -4.31 -11.47
CA GLY A 331 32.41 -4.14 -12.82
C GLY A 331 32.68 -5.35 -13.72
N ASP A 332 33.84 -5.98 -13.60
CA ASP A 332 34.25 -7.19 -14.33
C ASP A 332 33.36 -8.38 -13.97
N VAL A 333 32.96 -8.51 -12.70
CA VAL A 333 32.08 -9.59 -12.24
C VAL A 333 30.66 -9.45 -12.80
N PHE A 334 30.13 -8.23 -12.90
CA PHE A 334 28.82 -8.01 -13.53
C PHE A 334 28.84 -8.38 -15.02
N ILE A 335 29.92 -8.05 -15.72
CA ILE A 335 30.10 -8.44 -17.13
C ILE A 335 30.34 -9.95 -17.27
N GLU A 336 31.15 -10.57 -16.39
CA GLU A 336 31.33 -12.03 -16.38
C GLU A 336 29.99 -12.75 -16.15
N ALA A 337 29.19 -12.29 -15.20
CA ALA A 337 27.87 -12.82 -14.91
C ALA A 337 26.93 -12.69 -16.11
N GLN A 338 26.99 -11.55 -16.82
CA GLN A 338 26.23 -11.35 -18.06
C GLN A 338 26.59 -12.38 -19.12
N GLU A 339 27.88 -12.54 -19.40
CA GLU A 339 28.34 -13.47 -20.43
C GLU A 339 28.01 -14.93 -20.06
N LYS A 340 28.13 -15.27 -18.78
CA LYS A 340 27.92 -16.65 -18.32
C LYS A 340 26.46 -17.05 -18.23
N TYR A 341 25.60 -16.17 -17.73
CA TYR A 341 24.20 -16.50 -17.41
C TYR A 341 23.19 -15.86 -18.37
N ASN A 342 23.65 -15.09 -19.36
CA ASN A 342 22.82 -14.34 -20.29
C ASN A 342 21.82 -13.43 -19.56
N VAL A 343 22.34 -12.57 -18.68
CA VAL A 343 21.57 -11.62 -17.86
C VAL A 343 22.24 -10.25 -17.96
N ASN A 344 21.49 -9.22 -18.33
CA ASN A 344 22.01 -7.86 -18.53
C ASN A 344 22.85 -7.38 -17.32
N GLY A 345 24.12 -7.01 -17.57
CA GLY A 345 25.07 -6.62 -16.53
C GLY A 345 24.73 -5.30 -15.85
N LEU A 346 24.18 -4.34 -16.59
CA LEU A 346 23.71 -3.06 -16.04
C LEU A 346 22.52 -3.27 -15.09
N TYR A 347 21.61 -4.17 -15.44
CA TYR A 347 20.54 -4.59 -14.53
C TYR A 347 21.09 -5.26 -13.27
N LEU A 348 22.03 -6.19 -13.37
CA LEU A 348 22.61 -6.86 -12.19
C LEU A 348 23.25 -5.85 -11.22
N LEU A 349 23.97 -4.87 -11.75
CA LEU A 349 24.51 -3.76 -10.95
C LEU A 349 23.40 -2.93 -10.31
N SER A 350 22.40 -2.52 -11.09
CA SER A 350 21.28 -1.68 -10.65
C SER A 350 20.45 -2.36 -9.55
N HIS A 351 20.23 -3.65 -9.70
CA HIS A 351 19.56 -4.50 -8.73
C HIS A 351 20.40 -4.63 -7.44
N ALA A 352 21.71 -4.87 -7.55
CA ALA A 352 22.60 -4.89 -6.39
C ALA A 352 22.58 -3.55 -5.64
N ILE A 353 22.64 -2.42 -6.36
CA ILE A 353 22.57 -1.08 -5.77
C ILE A 353 21.26 -0.89 -5.00
N HIS A 354 20.14 -1.29 -5.59
CA HIS A 354 18.80 -1.16 -5.00
C HIS A 354 18.70 -1.93 -3.68
N GLU A 355 19.06 -3.21 -3.68
CA GLU A 355 18.85 -4.11 -2.53
C GLU A 355 19.86 -3.89 -1.39
N SER A 356 21.06 -3.39 -1.71
CA SER A 356 22.14 -3.25 -0.73
C SER A 356 22.50 -1.82 -0.37
N PHE A 357 21.78 -0.82 -0.91
CA PHE A 357 22.15 0.59 -0.79
C PHE A 357 23.62 0.82 -1.21
N TRP A 358 23.93 0.53 -2.48
CA TRP A 358 25.29 0.61 -3.04
C TRP A 358 26.31 -0.29 -2.31
N GLY A 359 25.91 -1.49 -1.87
CA GLY A 359 26.76 -2.43 -1.15
C GLY A 359 26.98 -2.10 0.33
N LYS A 360 26.35 -1.04 0.86
CA LYS A 360 26.64 -0.51 2.21
C LYS A 360 25.75 -1.09 3.31
N SER A 361 24.70 -1.82 2.96
CA SER A 361 23.82 -2.45 3.95
C SER A 361 24.63 -3.34 4.89
N LYS A 362 24.16 -3.49 6.13
CA LYS A 362 24.85 -4.31 7.13
C LYS A 362 24.94 -5.78 6.68
N ILE A 363 23.89 -6.29 6.06
CA ILE A 363 23.85 -7.66 5.50
C ILE A 363 24.85 -7.80 4.35
N ALA A 364 24.91 -6.83 3.44
CA ALA A 364 25.89 -6.83 2.36
C ALA A 364 27.33 -6.86 2.89
N ARG A 365 27.66 -6.01 3.86
CA ARG A 365 29.03 -5.90 4.38
C ARG A 365 29.46 -7.08 5.25
N ASP A 366 28.56 -7.57 6.11
CA ASP A 366 28.93 -8.58 7.10
C ASP A 366 28.75 -10.00 6.56
N LYS A 367 27.83 -10.21 5.60
CA LYS A 367 27.46 -11.51 5.06
C LYS A 367 27.72 -11.67 3.57
N ASN A 368 28.29 -10.66 2.91
CA ASN A 368 28.48 -10.62 1.46
C ASN A 368 27.17 -10.86 0.67
N ASN A 369 26.03 -10.44 1.21
CA ASN A 369 24.72 -10.71 0.65
C ASN A 369 24.06 -9.41 0.19
N LEU A 370 24.27 -9.06 -1.08
CA LEU A 370 23.82 -7.82 -1.71
C LEU A 370 22.31 -7.79 -1.94
N PHE A 371 21.72 -8.95 -2.24
CA PHE A 371 20.33 -9.06 -2.69
C PHE A 371 19.38 -9.54 -1.58
N GLY A 372 19.84 -9.52 -0.32
CA GLY A 372 19.00 -9.90 0.82
C GLY A 372 18.49 -11.34 0.79
N ILE A 373 19.25 -12.28 0.20
CA ILE A 373 18.82 -13.68 0.07
C ILE A 373 18.51 -14.27 1.46
N ASN A 374 17.28 -14.76 1.63
CA ASN A 374 16.71 -15.27 2.89
C ASN A 374 16.63 -14.27 4.07
N ALA A 375 16.70 -12.96 3.81
CA ALA A 375 16.43 -11.95 4.84
C ALA A 375 14.91 -11.82 5.08
N SER A 376 14.39 -12.46 6.14
CA SER A 376 12.96 -12.39 6.48
C SER A 376 12.60 -11.14 7.28
N ASP A 377 11.33 -10.72 7.27
CA ASP A 377 10.89 -9.48 7.94
C ASP A 377 11.09 -9.48 9.47
N ASP A 378 10.95 -10.63 10.12
CA ASP A 378 11.01 -10.81 11.58
C ASP A 378 12.45 -10.82 12.12
N ASN A 379 13.40 -11.32 11.33
CA ASN A 379 14.83 -11.33 11.68
C ASN A 379 15.72 -11.21 10.43
N PRO A 380 15.71 -10.04 9.73
CA PRO A 380 16.35 -9.92 8.42
C PRO A 380 17.84 -10.25 8.47
N TYR A 381 18.55 -9.73 9.48
CA TYR A 381 19.98 -9.96 9.61
C TYR A 381 20.29 -11.40 10.04
N GLY A 382 19.55 -11.98 10.98
CA GLY A 382 19.84 -13.31 11.49
C GLY A 382 19.62 -14.41 10.45
N ASN A 383 18.55 -14.28 9.65
CA ASN A 383 18.13 -15.29 8.70
C ASN A 383 18.80 -15.17 7.32
N ALA A 384 19.31 -13.99 6.97
CA ALA A 384 20.00 -13.79 5.70
C ALA A 384 21.17 -14.78 5.51
N ASP A 385 21.31 -15.29 4.30
CA ASP A 385 22.42 -16.18 3.95
C ASP A 385 23.77 -15.44 4.03
N GLU A 386 24.83 -16.18 4.32
CA GLU A 386 26.22 -15.72 4.26
C GLU A 386 26.93 -16.31 3.04
N PHE A 387 27.54 -15.44 2.25
CA PHE A 387 28.27 -15.79 1.04
C PHE A 387 29.77 -15.62 1.25
N LYS A 388 30.56 -16.36 0.45
CA LYS A 388 32.04 -16.33 0.53
C LYS A 388 32.59 -14.94 0.22
N SER A 389 31.98 -14.25 -0.73
CA SER A 389 32.38 -12.92 -1.20
C SER A 389 31.25 -12.27 -1.99
N LEU A 390 31.33 -10.96 -2.22
CA LEU A 390 30.33 -10.22 -3.00
C LEU A 390 30.20 -10.78 -4.42
N GLU A 391 31.32 -11.17 -5.02
CA GLU A 391 31.39 -11.78 -6.35
C GLU A 391 30.60 -13.09 -6.40
N SER A 392 30.75 -13.94 -5.37
CA SER A 392 30.01 -15.20 -5.29
C SER A 392 28.50 -14.98 -5.17
N ASN A 393 28.08 -13.90 -4.52
CA ASN A 393 26.66 -13.53 -4.40
C ASN A 393 26.10 -12.95 -5.71
N ILE A 394 26.87 -12.13 -6.44
CA ILE A 394 26.50 -11.63 -7.77
C ILE A 394 26.31 -12.79 -8.75
N MET A 395 27.26 -13.72 -8.81
CA MET A 395 27.17 -14.89 -9.71
C MET A 395 25.98 -15.79 -9.36
N TYR A 396 25.73 -16.01 -8.06
CA TYR A 396 24.57 -16.76 -7.59
C TYR A 396 23.25 -16.11 -8.03
N VAL A 397 23.11 -14.79 -7.87
CA VAL A 397 21.88 -14.08 -8.25
C VAL A 397 21.70 -14.03 -9.76
N ALA A 398 22.77 -13.87 -10.54
CA ALA A 398 22.69 -13.94 -12.00
C ALA A 398 22.17 -15.31 -12.48
N GLU A 399 22.69 -16.41 -11.94
CA GLU A 399 22.18 -17.76 -12.20
C GLU A 399 20.72 -17.92 -11.79
N PHE A 400 20.38 -17.50 -10.56
CA PHE A 400 19.04 -17.60 -10.02
C PHE A 400 18.00 -16.83 -10.84
N VAL A 401 18.31 -15.59 -11.21
CA VAL A 401 17.43 -14.76 -12.06
C VAL A 401 17.29 -15.40 -13.43
N SER A 402 18.41 -15.80 -14.06
CA SER A 402 18.42 -16.44 -15.37
C SER A 402 17.50 -17.68 -15.40
N GLU A 403 17.67 -18.58 -14.44
CA GLU A 403 16.94 -19.86 -14.43
C GLU A 403 15.49 -19.75 -13.96
N LYS A 404 15.24 -18.90 -12.95
CA LYS A 404 13.93 -18.90 -12.27
C LYS A 404 12.98 -17.85 -12.81
N TYR A 405 13.49 -16.71 -13.27
CA TYR A 405 12.64 -15.58 -13.67
C TYR A 405 12.66 -15.30 -15.17
N LEU A 406 13.80 -15.51 -15.84
CA LEU A 406 13.95 -15.16 -17.25
C LEU A 406 13.84 -16.37 -18.21
N THR A 407 13.52 -17.56 -17.69
CA THR A 407 13.42 -18.79 -18.50
C THR A 407 11.98 -19.29 -18.54
N PRO A 408 11.37 -19.42 -19.73
CA PRO A 408 10.03 -20.00 -19.88
C PRO A 408 9.92 -21.39 -19.25
N GLY A 409 8.77 -21.66 -18.62
CA GLY A 409 8.47 -22.94 -17.97
C GLY A 409 8.75 -22.98 -16.46
N ASN A 410 9.40 -21.96 -15.89
CA ASN A 410 9.40 -21.77 -14.44
C ASN A 410 8.10 -21.09 -13.97
N PHE A 411 7.57 -21.45 -12.80
CA PHE A 411 6.35 -20.84 -12.27
C PHE A 411 6.48 -19.33 -11.92
N ARG A 412 7.72 -18.83 -11.83
CA ARG A 412 8.00 -17.41 -11.61
C ARG A 412 8.17 -16.61 -12.91
N TYR A 413 8.24 -17.28 -14.06
CA TYR A 413 8.39 -16.63 -15.36
C TYR A 413 7.10 -15.91 -15.75
N ASN A 414 7.17 -14.60 -15.95
CA ASN A 414 6.07 -13.76 -16.43
C ASN A 414 6.54 -12.77 -17.52
N GLY A 415 7.67 -13.06 -18.18
CA GLY A 415 8.40 -12.13 -19.03
C GLY A 415 9.86 -12.02 -18.59
N ASP A 416 10.76 -11.73 -19.52
CA ASP A 416 12.20 -11.66 -19.28
C ASP A 416 12.70 -10.23 -18.97
N PHE A 417 11.82 -9.36 -18.49
CA PHE A 417 12.08 -7.97 -18.11
C PHE A 417 11.65 -7.68 -16.66
N LEU A 418 11.98 -6.50 -16.11
CA LEU A 418 11.67 -6.12 -14.73
C LEU A 418 10.16 -6.10 -14.46
N GLY A 419 9.43 -5.35 -15.29
CA GLY A 419 7.98 -5.30 -15.35
C GLY A 419 7.30 -4.75 -14.10
N ASN A 420 6.04 -5.12 -13.93
CA ASN A 420 5.11 -4.60 -12.94
C ASN A 420 4.33 -5.76 -12.29
N LYS A 421 3.12 -5.52 -11.81
CA LYS A 421 2.29 -6.56 -11.15
C LYS A 421 1.44 -7.40 -12.10
N SER A 422 1.42 -7.09 -13.39
CA SER A 422 0.81 -7.92 -14.43
C SER A 422 1.84 -8.77 -15.20
N GLU A 423 3.06 -8.27 -15.40
CA GLU A 423 4.09 -8.97 -16.19
C GLU A 423 5.52 -8.67 -15.73
N GLY A 424 6.47 -9.47 -16.22
CA GLY A 424 7.88 -9.42 -15.85
C GLY A 424 8.18 -9.99 -14.46
N MET A 425 9.40 -9.78 -13.99
CA MET A 425 9.87 -10.33 -12.72
C MET A 425 9.01 -9.91 -11.52
N ASN A 426 8.55 -8.66 -11.51
CA ASN A 426 7.90 -8.04 -10.35
C ASN A 426 6.54 -8.69 -9.98
N VAL A 427 5.94 -9.46 -10.88
CA VAL A 427 4.75 -10.29 -10.57
C VAL A 427 5.00 -11.20 -9.37
N LYS A 428 6.21 -11.78 -9.28
CA LYS A 428 6.55 -12.78 -8.24
C LYS A 428 7.79 -12.43 -7.40
N TYR A 429 8.58 -11.41 -7.77
CA TYR A 429 9.86 -11.11 -7.14
C TYR A 429 9.76 -10.36 -5.80
N ALA A 430 9.01 -9.24 -5.77
CA ALA A 430 8.95 -8.35 -4.61
C ALA A 430 7.51 -8.01 -4.24
N SER A 431 7.22 -7.63 -3.00
CA SER A 431 5.89 -7.12 -2.61
C SER A 431 5.69 -5.64 -2.99
N ASP A 432 6.76 -4.90 -3.22
CA ASP A 432 6.67 -3.51 -3.70
C ASP A 432 6.18 -3.49 -5.16
N PRO A 433 4.99 -2.94 -5.46
CA PRO A 433 4.46 -2.89 -6.83
C PRO A 433 5.37 -2.11 -7.79
N TYR A 434 6.26 -1.27 -7.27
CA TYR A 434 7.14 -0.41 -8.04
C TYR A 434 8.61 -0.82 -7.99
N TRP A 435 8.92 -2.04 -7.52
CA TRP A 435 10.28 -2.57 -7.46
C TRP A 435 11.00 -2.52 -8.82
N GLY A 436 10.34 -2.97 -9.88
CA GLY A 436 10.90 -2.94 -11.24
C GLY A 436 11.25 -1.53 -11.67
N GLN A 437 10.33 -0.58 -11.45
CA GLN A 437 10.51 0.82 -11.79
C GLN A 437 11.71 1.46 -11.07
N LYS A 438 11.95 1.11 -9.81
CA LYS A 438 13.08 1.64 -9.03
C LYS A 438 14.42 1.11 -9.54
N ILE A 439 14.47 -0.14 -9.98
CA ILE A 439 15.68 -0.71 -10.60
C ILE A 439 15.89 -0.10 -11.99
N ALA A 440 14.85 0.03 -12.79
CA ALA A 440 14.90 0.71 -14.09
C ALA A 440 15.41 2.16 -13.95
N GLY A 441 15.03 2.85 -12.87
CA GLY A 441 15.54 4.17 -12.52
C GLY A 441 17.06 4.21 -12.30
N TRP A 442 17.64 3.18 -11.68
CA TRP A 442 19.10 3.05 -11.55
C TRP A 442 19.76 2.77 -12.90
N MET A 443 19.16 1.92 -13.74
CA MET A 443 19.65 1.67 -15.10
C MET A 443 19.65 2.95 -15.92
N TYR A 444 18.56 3.71 -15.89
CA TYR A 444 18.46 5.02 -16.54
C TYR A 444 19.51 6.01 -16.04
N LYS A 445 19.72 6.09 -14.72
CA LYS A 445 20.71 7.00 -14.13
C LYS A 445 22.14 6.67 -14.56
N ALA A 446 22.47 5.38 -14.60
CA ALA A 446 23.77 4.92 -15.10
C ALA A 446 23.92 5.20 -16.60
N ASP A 447 22.90 4.87 -17.38
CA ASP A 447 22.89 5.08 -18.82
C ASP A 447 23.04 6.57 -19.18
N GLN A 448 22.31 7.46 -18.51
CA GLN A 448 22.43 8.91 -18.70
C GLN A 448 23.85 9.42 -18.39
N TYR A 449 24.49 8.89 -17.36
CA TYR A 449 25.84 9.31 -16.96
C TYR A 449 26.93 8.77 -17.90
N LEU A 450 26.76 7.56 -18.41
CA LEU A 450 27.78 6.84 -19.20
C LEU A 450 27.65 7.07 -20.73
N GLY A 451 26.80 7.99 -21.16
CA GLY A 451 26.70 8.41 -22.57
C GLY A 451 25.58 7.73 -23.36
N SER A 452 24.56 7.20 -22.70
CA SER A 452 23.30 6.73 -23.28
C SER A 452 23.42 5.61 -24.34
N LYS A 453 24.40 4.72 -24.16
CA LYS A 453 24.64 3.60 -25.08
C LYS A 453 23.50 2.58 -25.07
N ASP A 454 22.90 2.31 -23.90
CA ASP A 454 21.90 1.26 -23.70
C ASP A 454 20.47 1.74 -23.91
N ARG A 455 20.21 3.05 -23.89
CA ARG A 455 18.89 3.58 -24.27
C ARG A 455 18.46 3.14 -25.67
N ARG A 456 19.42 2.93 -26.57
CA ARG A 456 19.17 2.41 -27.92
C ARG A 456 18.61 0.98 -27.91
N LEU A 457 18.88 0.19 -26.87
CA LEU A 457 18.30 -1.16 -26.72
C LEU A 457 16.78 -1.15 -26.46
N LEU A 458 16.21 0.02 -26.16
CA LEU A 458 14.77 0.20 -26.00
C LEU A 458 14.06 0.40 -27.34
N ASP A 459 14.79 0.71 -28.41
CA ASP A 459 14.24 0.82 -29.75
C ASP A 459 14.10 -0.59 -30.37
N PRO A 460 12.88 -1.03 -30.71
CA PRO A 460 12.67 -2.35 -31.30
C PRO A 460 13.34 -2.54 -32.66
N ASP A 461 13.70 -1.45 -33.35
CA ASP A 461 14.39 -1.47 -34.64
C ASP A 461 15.93 -1.42 -34.49
N TYR A 462 16.45 -1.29 -33.26
CA TYR A 462 17.89 -1.25 -33.03
C TYR A 462 18.55 -2.62 -33.21
N ASP A 463 19.46 -2.70 -34.19
CA ASP A 463 20.32 -3.84 -34.42
C ASP A 463 21.76 -3.53 -33.97
N PRO A 464 22.22 -4.10 -32.84
CA PRO A 464 23.58 -3.89 -32.34
C PRO A 464 24.66 -4.50 -33.24
N GLU A 465 24.33 -5.43 -34.14
CA GLU A 465 25.29 -6.06 -35.05
C GLU A 465 25.47 -5.28 -36.37
N ASN A 466 24.60 -4.30 -36.65
CA ASN A 466 24.52 -3.62 -37.95
C ASN A 466 24.68 -2.09 -37.87
N THR A 467 24.90 -1.56 -36.68
CA THR A 467 25.20 -0.14 -36.46
C THR A 467 26.71 0.06 -36.33
N GLU A 468 27.39 0.27 -37.47
CA GLU A 468 28.76 0.80 -37.46
C GLU A 468 28.80 2.15 -36.73
N GLU A 469 29.87 2.37 -35.97
CA GLU A 469 30.15 3.54 -35.15
C GLU A 469 29.88 4.87 -35.88
N ASP A 470 28.75 5.54 -35.59
CA ASP A 470 28.61 6.97 -35.89
C ASP A 470 29.37 7.78 -34.83
N ASN A 471 30.69 7.66 -34.87
CA ASN A 471 31.62 8.60 -34.24
C ASN A 471 31.92 9.71 -35.26
N THR A 472 30.92 10.53 -35.57
CA THR A 472 31.17 11.83 -36.19
C THR A 472 31.31 12.89 -35.11
N THR A 473 32.54 13.04 -34.62
CA THR A 473 33.02 14.31 -34.07
C THR A 473 32.72 15.42 -35.06
N GLU A 474 31.83 16.35 -34.71
CA GLU A 474 31.73 17.66 -35.36
C GLU A 474 33.04 18.42 -35.15
N GLU A 475 34.00 18.21 -36.06
CA GLU A 475 35.14 19.09 -36.22
C GLU A 475 34.67 20.37 -36.91
N SER A 476 34.55 21.44 -36.12
CA SER A 476 34.32 22.80 -36.61
C SER A 476 35.47 23.22 -37.53
N THR A 477 35.27 23.17 -38.84
CA THR A 477 36.14 23.84 -39.81
C THR A 477 35.68 25.29 -39.97
N ASP A 478 36.33 26.18 -39.24
CA ASP A 478 36.29 27.62 -39.49
C ASP A 478 37.22 27.93 -40.67
N GLU A 479 36.68 27.91 -41.89
CA GLU A 479 37.35 28.43 -43.07
C GLU A 479 36.93 29.88 -43.34
N SER A 480 37.85 30.78 -43.01
CA SER A 480 37.86 32.16 -43.46
C SER A 480 37.69 32.26 -44.98
N THR A 481 36.76 33.10 -45.44
CA THR A 481 36.93 33.78 -46.73
C THR A 481 36.60 35.26 -46.62
N SER A 482 37.59 36.04 -47.02
CA SER A 482 37.57 37.47 -47.28
C SER A 482 36.52 37.87 -48.30
N ASN A 483 35.82 38.97 -48.03
CA ASN A 483 35.69 40.14 -48.92
C ASN A 483 35.22 41.37 -48.16
#